data_AF-A0A0Q4CGL7-F1
#
_entry.id   AF-A0A0Q4CGL7-F1
#
_cell.length_a   1.000
_cell.length_b   1.000
_cell.length_c   1.000
_cell.angle_alpha   90.00
_cell.angle_beta   90.00
_cell.angle_gamma   90.00
#
_symmetry.space_group_name_H-M   'P 1'
#
loop_
_entity.id
_entity.type
_entity.pdbx_description
1 polymer ?
#
loop_
_entity_poly.entity_id
_entity_poly.type
_entity_poly.pdbx_seq_one_letter_code
_entity_poly.pdbx_strand_id
1 'polypeptide(L)'
;MTATMRIGARGALRRLMPALFLIGCGAPAAQALAIEASHTEMSGAASAASIAAAEVSAARAGWRDVRVSQAQSFRLIVGDRAVAALVTGKAMLAPGVPGCFAGVVQGDRVALVPTIGQGEYETTSCGGPVAAGILFSGAPVGIGVVFQSYSPNAAPREPIAFRWDVATNAFAIDAARSETASLAGAQSIADMRRALH
;
A
#
# COMPACT_ATOMS: atom_id res chain seq x y z
N MET A 1 -12.01 41.98 -46.05
CA MET A 1 -12.79 43.13 -45.54
C MET A 1 -12.28 43.45 -44.15
N THR A 2 -11.72 44.64 -44.05
CA THR A 2 -10.91 45.17 -42.94
C THR A 2 -11.83 45.93 -41.98
N ALA A 3 -11.68 45.76 -40.67
CA ALA A 3 -12.34 46.64 -39.69
C ALA A 3 -11.34 47.00 -38.59
N THR A 4 -10.80 48.21 -38.74
CA THR A 4 -10.01 48.96 -37.76
C THR A 4 -10.97 49.90 -37.05
N MET A 5 -10.93 49.98 -35.71
CA MET A 5 -11.36 51.21 -35.03
C MET A 5 -10.60 51.42 -33.70
N ARG A 6 -9.90 52.54 -33.65
CA ARG A 6 -9.25 53.17 -32.48
C ARG A 6 -10.23 54.16 -31.84
N ILE A 7 -10.09 54.42 -30.54
CA ILE A 7 -10.25 55.70 -29.77
C ILE A 7 -9.86 55.31 -28.32
N GLY A 8 -9.00 55.97 -27.53
CA GLY A 8 -8.31 57.25 -27.61
C GLY A 8 -8.86 58.23 -26.55
N ALA A 9 -8.26 58.32 -25.35
CA ALA A 9 -8.36 59.52 -24.50
C ALA A 9 -7.26 59.57 -23.42
N ARG A 10 -6.67 60.77 -23.29
CA ARG A 10 -5.54 61.18 -22.45
C ARG A 10 -6.03 61.89 -21.18
N GLY A 11 -5.22 61.89 -20.13
CA GLY A 11 -5.30 62.81 -18.98
C GLY A 11 -4.25 62.42 -17.94
N ALA A 12 -3.01 62.92 -17.99
CA ALA A 12 -2.51 64.20 -17.47
C ALA A 12 -2.19 64.21 -15.95
N LEU A 13 -0.90 63.98 -15.67
CA LEU A 13 0.01 64.75 -14.79
C LEU A 13 -0.35 65.07 -13.32
N ARG A 14 0.49 64.59 -12.39
CA ARG A 14 1.04 65.28 -11.20
C ARG A 14 1.98 64.28 -10.47
N ARG A 15 3.31 64.50 -10.48
CA ARG A 15 4.17 65.33 -9.61
C ARG A 15 4.88 64.49 -8.53
N LEU A 16 6.22 64.63 -8.55
CA LEU A 16 7.18 64.61 -7.43
C LEU A 16 7.69 63.26 -6.86
N MET A 17 9.02 63.12 -6.96
CA MET A 17 10.00 62.21 -6.34
C MET A 17 9.91 62.10 -4.80
N PRO A 18 10.84 61.42 -4.09
CA PRO A 18 11.44 60.09 -4.27
C PRO A 18 11.34 59.28 -2.96
N ALA A 19 11.40 57.94 -3.01
CA ALA A 19 11.77 57.16 -1.82
C ALA A 19 12.49 55.88 -2.25
N LEU A 20 13.79 55.90 -2.02
CA LEU A 20 14.68 54.75 -1.99
C LEU A 20 14.15 53.78 -0.91
N PHE A 21 13.64 52.62 -1.32
CA PHE A 21 13.43 51.49 -0.41
C PHE A 21 14.08 50.26 -1.04
N LEU A 22 15.31 50.00 -0.61
CA LEU A 22 15.94 48.68 -0.66
C LEU A 22 15.10 47.76 0.25
N ILE A 23 14.10 47.09 -0.32
CA ILE A 23 13.48 45.93 0.33
C ILE A 23 14.10 44.72 -0.33
N GLY A 24 14.91 44.02 0.48
CA GLY A 24 15.65 42.85 0.09
C GLY A 24 14.76 41.83 -0.60
N CYS A 25 15.34 41.25 -1.65
CA CYS A 25 14.88 40.02 -2.27
C CYS A 25 14.94 38.90 -1.22
N GLY A 26 13.92 38.82 -0.37
CA GLY A 26 13.65 37.66 0.47
C GLY A 26 13.07 36.59 -0.45
N ALA A 27 13.94 35.82 -1.08
CA ALA A 27 13.53 34.56 -1.71
C ALA A 27 12.71 33.79 -0.65
N PRO A 28 11.51 33.29 -0.97
CA PRO A 28 10.84 32.35 -0.09
C PRO A 28 11.79 31.18 0.06
N ALA A 29 12.36 31.04 1.26
CA ALA A 29 13.08 29.84 1.63
C ALA A 29 12.07 28.70 1.43
N ALA A 30 12.25 27.97 0.33
CA ALA A 30 11.58 26.72 0.11
C ALA A 30 11.95 25.88 1.32
N GLN A 31 11.00 25.77 2.26
CA GLN A 31 11.08 24.83 3.36
C GLN A 31 11.03 23.46 2.68
N ALA A 32 12.21 22.95 2.34
CA ALA A 32 12.40 21.55 2.06
C ALA A 32 12.04 20.84 3.36
N LEU A 33 10.76 20.47 3.47
CA LEU A 33 10.30 19.49 4.43
C LEU A 33 11.15 18.25 4.17
N ALA A 34 12.17 18.07 5.00
CA ALA A 34 12.84 16.81 5.12
C ALA A 34 11.75 15.79 5.44
N ILE A 35 11.44 14.94 4.46
CA ILE A 35 10.67 13.74 4.72
C ILE A 35 11.56 12.92 5.64
N GLU A 36 11.39 13.06 6.96
CA GLU A 36 11.92 12.09 7.90
C GLU A 36 11.54 10.72 7.37
N ALA A 37 12.50 9.79 7.31
CA ALA A 37 12.28 8.43 6.87
C ALA A 37 11.10 7.84 7.65
N SER A 38 9.92 7.88 7.04
CA SER A 38 8.69 7.85 7.82
C SER A 38 8.38 6.39 8.14
N HIS A 39 8.46 6.04 9.43
CA HIS A 39 8.26 4.68 9.91
C HIS A 39 6.80 4.27 9.68
N THR A 40 6.60 3.24 8.86
CA THR A 40 5.26 2.66 8.63
C THR A 40 4.93 1.62 9.71
N GLU A 41 3.73 1.73 10.28
CA GLU A 41 3.23 0.82 11.31
C GLU A 41 1.83 0.30 10.99
N MET A 42 1.41 -0.76 11.69
CA MET A 42 0.04 -1.26 11.66
C MET A 42 -0.73 -0.74 12.88
N SER A 43 -1.95 -0.24 12.67
CA SER A 43 -2.79 0.29 13.74
C SER A 43 -4.25 -0.06 13.56
N GLY A 44 -4.81 -0.82 14.50
CA GLY A 44 -6.22 -1.19 14.52
C GLY A 44 -6.68 -1.95 13.27
N ALA A 45 -7.97 -2.30 13.23
CA ALA A 45 -8.56 -3.00 12.08
C ALA A 45 -8.66 -2.10 10.85
N ALA A 46 -8.50 -2.70 9.66
CA ALA A 46 -8.85 -2.05 8.40
C ALA A 46 -10.31 -1.58 8.42
N SER A 47 -10.59 -0.43 7.79
CA SER A 47 -11.94 0.13 7.76
C SER A 47 -12.88 -0.72 6.90
N ALA A 48 -14.18 -0.67 7.20
CA ALA A 48 -15.20 -1.31 6.36
C ALA A 48 -15.15 -0.82 4.90
N ALA A 49 -14.83 0.46 4.67
CA ALA A 49 -14.66 1.01 3.34
C ALA A 49 -13.47 0.38 2.58
N SER A 50 -12.34 0.18 3.26
CA SER A 50 -11.17 -0.48 2.68
C SER A 50 -11.47 -1.95 2.34
N ILE A 51 -12.19 -2.65 3.22
CA ILE A 51 -12.60 -4.04 3.00
C ILE A 51 -13.52 -4.12 1.77
N ALA A 52 -14.55 -3.26 1.70
CA ALA A 52 -15.47 -3.23 0.56
C ALA A 52 -14.75 -2.90 -0.76
N ALA A 53 -13.79 -1.96 -0.74
CA ALA A 53 -12.98 -1.64 -1.92
C ALA A 53 -12.16 -2.85 -2.41
N ALA A 54 -11.58 -3.62 -1.48
CA ALA A 54 -10.88 -4.85 -1.79
C ALA A 54 -11.80 -5.91 -2.41
N GLU A 55 -12.98 -6.12 -1.83
CA GLU A 55 -13.98 -7.07 -2.35
C GLU A 55 -14.45 -6.69 -3.76
N VAL A 56 -14.73 -5.40 -4.01
CA VAL A 56 -15.09 -4.92 -5.35
C VAL A 56 -13.94 -5.13 -6.34
N SER A 57 -12.70 -4.85 -5.96
CA SER A 57 -11.53 -5.08 -6.82
C SER A 57 -11.31 -6.56 -7.11
N ALA A 58 -11.48 -7.42 -6.12
CA ALA A 58 -11.39 -8.87 -6.27
C ALA A 58 -12.46 -9.40 -7.22
N ALA A 59 -13.71 -8.93 -7.09
CA ALA A 59 -14.80 -9.29 -8.00
C ALA A 59 -14.51 -8.87 -9.44
N ARG A 60 -13.94 -7.67 -9.65
CA ARG A 60 -13.49 -7.20 -10.98
C ARG A 60 -12.37 -8.06 -11.58
N ALA A 61 -11.52 -8.65 -10.73
CA ALA A 61 -10.50 -9.61 -11.13
C ALA A 61 -11.07 -11.02 -11.39
N GLY A 62 -12.38 -11.23 -11.25
CA GLY A 62 -13.05 -12.52 -11.47
C GLY A 62 -12.99 -13.48 -10.28
N TRP A 63 -12.49 -13.04 -9.13
CA TRP A 63 -12.48 -13.84 -7.91
C TRP A 63 -13.89 -13.98 -7.34
N ARG A 64 -14.17 -15.14 -6.73
CA ARG A 64 -15.47 -15.43 -6.12
C ARG A 64 -15.31 -15.79 -4.65
N ASP A 65 -16.41 -15.78 -3.91
CA ASP A 65 -16.45 -16.15 -2.49
C ASP A 65 -15.36 -15.45 -1.65
N VAL A 66 -15.09 -14.19 -1.98
CA VAL A 66 -14.06 -13.38 -1.33
C VAL A 66 -14.45 -13.19 0.13
N ARG A 67 -13.55 -13.56 1.04
CA ARG A 67 -13.70 -13.37 2.47
C ARG A 67 -12.44 -12.71 3.02
N VAL A 68 -12.55 -11.42 3.31
CA VAL A 68 -11.49 -10.66 3.99
C VAL A 68 -11.47 -11.03 5.48
N SER A 69 -10.28 -11.32 5.99
CA SER A 69 -10.05 -11.56 7.42
C SER A 69 -9.92 -10.23 8.15
N GLN A 70 -10.96 -9.83 8.89
CA GLN A 70 -10.90 -8.61 9.70
C GLN A 70 -9.81 -8.67 10.78
N ALA A 71 -9.57 -9.85 11.35
CA ALA A 71 -8.56 -10.07 12.38
C ALA A 71 -7.12 -9.94 11.84
N GLN A 72 -6.92 -10.07 10.53
CA GLN A 72 -5.61 -10.00 9.87
C GLN A 72 -5.55 -8.89 8.81
N SER A 73 -6.41 -7.88 8.94
CA SER A 73 -6.43 -6.70 8.07
C SER A 73 -6.34 -5.45 8.93
N PHE A 74 -5.39 -4.57 8.62
CA PHE A 74 -4.96 -3.50 9.52
C PHE A 74 -4.86 -2.17 8.77
N ARG A 75 -5.06 -1.04 9.46
CA ARG A 75 -4.65 0.25 8.88
C ARG A 75 -3.13 0.33 8.90
N LEU A 76 -2.56 0.91 7.85
CA LEU A 76 -1.16 1.26 7.75
C LEU A 76 -1.05 2.76 8.04
N ILE A 77 -0.24 3.11 9.04
CA ILE A 77 -0.04 4.49 9.49
C ILE A 77 1.42 4.91 9.28
N VAL A 78 1.61 6.20 9.05
CA VAL A 78 2.92 6.86 9.01
C VAL A 78 2.83 8.06 9.95
N GLY A 79 3.55 8.00 11.07
CA GLY A 79 3.25 8.84 12.23
C GLY A 79 1.79 8.63 12.66
N ASP A 80 1.04 9.71 12.85
CA ASP A 80 -0.37 9.65 13.25
C ASP A 80 -1.36 9.55 12.07
N ARG A 81 -0.86 9.50 10.83
CA ARG A 81 -1.70 9.52 9.63
C ARG A 81 -1.90 8.12 9.07
N ALA A 82 -3.16 7.70 8.94
CA ALA A 82 -3.50 6.54 8.13
C ALA A 82 -3.20 6.82 6.65
N VAL A 83 -2.30 6.03 6.07
CA VAL A 83 -1.87 6.16 4.68
C VAL A 83 -2.46 5.09 3.78
N ALA A 84 -2.78 3.90 4.31
CA ALA A 84 -3.39 2.81 3.56
C ALA A 84 -4.04 1.79 4.52
N ALA A 85 -4.55 0.69 3.98
CA ALA A 85 -4.93 -0.49 4.73
C ALA A 85 -4.34 -1.75 4.10
N LEU A 86 -3.76 -2.63 4.92
CA LEU A 86 -3.48 -4.01 4.54
C LEU A 86 -4.78 -4.80 4.65
N VAL A 87 -5.14 -5.52 3.60
CA VAL A 87 -6.24 -6.48 3.57
C VAL A 87 -5.68 -7.87 3.29
N THR A 88 -6.13 -8.87 4.04
CA THR A 88 -5.77 -10.27 3.80
C THR A 88 -7.02 -11.13 3.83
N GLY A 89 -7.02 -12.24 3.12
CA GLY A 89 -8.20 -13.09 3.06
C GLY A 89 -8.03 -14.33 2.22
N LYS A 90 -9.18 -14.95 1.94
CA LYS A 90 -9.30 -16.10 1.03
C LYS A 90 -10.38 -15.86 0.00
N ALA A 91 -10.26 -16.51 -1.15
CA ALA A 91 -11.21 -16.43 -2.25
C ALA A 91 -11.10 -17.68 -3.13
N MET A 92 -12.07 -17.86 -4.02
CA MET A 92 -11.92 -18.69 -5.22
C MET A 92 -11.24 -17.82 -6.28
N LEU A 93 -9.94 -18.04 -6.50
CA LEU A 93 -9.12 -17.22 -7.41
C LEU A 93 -9.43 -17.52 -8.88
N ALA A 94 -9.83 -18.76 -9.16
CA ALA A 94 -10.34 -19.23 -10.44
C ALA A 94 -11.38 -20.35 -10.21
N PRO A 95 -12.13 -20.80 -11.24
CA PRO A 95 -13.07 -21.91 -11.08
C PRO A 95 -12.39 -23.16 -10.50
N GLY A 96 -12.82 -23.60 -9.32
CA GLY A 96 -12.26 -24.78 -8.64
C GLY A 96 -10.91 -24.55 -7.94
N VAL A 97 -10.41 -23.32 -7.91
CA VAL A 97 -9.10 -22.98 -7.33
C VAL A 97 -9.28 -22.13 -6.06
N PRO A 98 -9.38 -22.77 -4.87
CA PRO A 98 -9.41 -22.06 -3.61
C PRO A 98 -8.01 -21.49 -3.31
N GLY A 99 -7.96 -20.23 -2.89
CA GLY A 99 -6.70 -19.57 -2.62
C GLY A 99 -6.77 -18.46 -1.58
N CYS A 100 -5.61 -17.88 -1.31
CA CYS A 100 -5.46 -16.73 -0.44
C CYS A 100 -4.96 -15.51 -1.19
N PHE A 101 -5.11 -14.37 -0.54
CA PHE A 101 -4.59 -13.12 -1.04
C PHE A 101 -4.15 -12.20 0.10
N ALA A 102 -3.26 -11.29 -0.25
CA ALA A 102 -3.00 -10.07 0.49
C ALA A 102 -3.12 -8.88 -0.45
N GLY A 103 -3.34 -7.69 0.08
CA GLY A 103 -3.41 -6.50 -0.73
C GLY A 103 -3.33 -5.22 0.08
N VAL A 104 -3.11 -4.11 -0.62
CA VAL A 104 -3.10 -2.78 -0.03
C VAL A 104 -4.15 -1.90 -0.69
N VAL A 105 -4.92 -1.20 0.14
CA VAL A 105 -5.92 -0.21 -0.25
C VAL A 105 -5.42 1.18 0.16
N GLN A 106 -5.12 2.04 -0.80
CA GLN A 106 -4.65 3.39 -0.59
C GLN A 106 -5.55 4.38 -1.32
N GLY A 107 -6.53 4.93 -0.59
CA GLY A 107 -7.59 5.74 -1.19
C GLY A 107 -8.45 4.91 -2.14
N ASP A 108 -8.49 5.30 -3.41
CA ASP A 108 -9.17 4.61 -4.50
C ASP A 108 -8.30 3.55 -5.20
N ARG A 109 -7.00 3.51 -4.90
CA ARG A 109 -6.05 2.54 -5.48
C ARG A 109 -6.06 1.26 -4.67
N VAL A 110 -6.34 0.14 -5.33
CA VAL A 110 -6.35 -1.20 -4.74
C VAL A 110 -5.35 -2.08 -5.48
N ALA A 111 -4.41 -2.68 -4.74
CA ALA A 111 -3.50 -3.68 -5.25
C ALA A 111 -3.74 -4.99 -4.49
N LEU A 112 -4.23 -6.02 -5.19
CA LEU A 112 -4.43 -7.36 -4.62
C LEU A 112 -3.45 -8.32 -5.29
N VAL A 113 -2.83 -9.17 -4.47
CA VAL A 113 -1.88 -10.18 -4.92
C VAL A 113 -2.38 -11.55 -4.44
N PRO A 114 -2.71 -12.46 -5.37
CA PRO A 114 -3.00 -13.85 -5.01
C PRO A 114 -1.74 -14.53 -4.47
N THR A 115 -1.92 -15.46 -3.54
CA THR A 115 -0.82 -16.19 -2.90
C THR A 115 -0.99 -17.69 -3.10
N ILE A 116 -1.45 -18.40 -2.06
CA ILE A 116 -1.72 -19.83 -2.09
C ILE A 116 -2.84 -20.12 -3.08
N GLY A 117 -2.69 -21.18 -3.87
CA GLY A 117 -3.63 -21.59 -4.90
C GLY A 117 -3.35 -20.99 -6.29
N GLN A 118 -2.28 -20.25 -6.49
CA GLN A 118 -1.90 -19.73 -7.82
C GLN A 118 -0.37 -19.59 -7.97
N GLY A 119 0.15 -19.82 -9.18
CA GLY A 119 1.58 -19.73 -9.48
C GLY A 119 2.41 -20.77 -8.70
N GLU A 120 3.52 -20.32 -8.11
CA GLU A 120 4.45 -21.16 -7.34
C GLU A 120 3.82 -21.82 -6.09
N TYR A 121 2.56 -21.47 -5.75
CA TYR A 121 1.83 -21.99 -4.59
C TYR A 121 0.57 -22.79 -4.96
N GLU A 122 0.45 -23.30 -6.20
CA GLU A 122 -0.74 -23.96 -6.75
C GLU A 122 -1.17 -25.26 -6.06
N THR A 123 -0.25 -25.99 -5.45
CA THR A 123 -0.52 -27.35 -4.94
C THR A 123 -1.15 -27.39 -3.55
N THR A 124 -1.35 -26.22 -2.93
CA THR A 124 -1.86 -26.12 -1.56
C THR A 124 -3.20 -25.39 -1.53
N SER A 125 -4.14 -25.92 -0.74
CA SER A 125 -5.41 -25.24 -0.48
C SER A 125 -5.21 -24.24 0.67
N CYS A 126 -5.80 -23.05 0.57
CA CYS A 126 -5.64 -22.05 1.62
C CYS A 126 -6.70 -22.15 2.73
N GLY A 127 -6.25 -22.15 3.98
CA GLY A 127 -7.09 -22.00 5.17
C GLY A 127 -7.39 -20.56 5.56
N GLY A 128 -6.60 -19.60 5.07
CA GLY A 128 -6.71 -18.17 5.37
C GLY A 128 -5.48 -17.61 6.08
N PRO A 129 -5.39 -16.28 6.21
CA PRO A 129 -4.32 -15.63 6.96
C PRO A 129 -4.49 -15.89 8.46
N VAL A 130 -3.39 -16.27 9.14
CA VAL A 130 -3.35 -16.50 10.59
C VAL A 130 -2.56 -15.42 11.34
N ALA A 131 -1.67 -14.71 10.66
CA ALA A 131 -0.94 -13.57 11.20
C ALA A 131 -0.56 -12.61 10.06
N ALA A 132 -0.58 -11.30 10.31
CA ALA A 132 0.02 -10.31 9.43
C ALA A 132 0.77 -9.24 10.24
N GLY A 133 1.81 -8.64 9.66
CA GLY A 133 2.66 -7.69 10.37
C GLY A 133 3.69 -6.98 9.50
N ILE A 134 4.21 -5.84 9.97
CA ILE A 134 5.35 -5.16 9.34
C ILE A 134 6.63 -5.96 9.61
N LEU A 135 7.39 -6.33 8.59
CA LEU A 135 8.72 -6.95 8.74
C LEU A 135 9.78 -5.86 8.94
N PHE A 136 9.72 -4.82 8.11
CA PHE A 136 10.59 -3.64 8.20
C PHE A 136 9.85 -2.45 7.59
N SER A 137 10.10 -1.26 8.14
CA SER A 137 9.37 -0.02 7.85
C SER A 137 10.02 0.86 6.77
N GLY A 138 11.12 0.40 6.17
CA GLY A 138 11.85 1.14 5.15
C GLY A 138 11.06 1.34 3.85
N ALA A 139 11.68 1.96 2.85
CA ALA A 139 11.12 2.05 1.50
C ALA A 139 11.88 1.08 0.57
N PRO A 140 11.24 0.04 0.00
CA PRO A 140 9.83 -0.33 0.19
C PRO A 140 9.55 -0.96 1.57
N VAL A 141 8.30 -0.84 2.04
CA VAL A 141 7.86 -1.41 3.31
C VAL A 141 7.76 -2.92 3.17
N GLY A 142 8.37 -3.64 4.10
CA GLY A 142 8.27 -5.08 4.20
C GLY A 142 7.04 -5.48 5.00
N ILE A 143 6.15 -6.26 4.41
CA ILE A 143 4.95 -6.79 5.07
C ILE A 143 5.02 -8.31 5.04
N GLY A 144 4.75 -8.96 6.17
CA GLY A 144 4.67 -10.40 6.28
C GLY A 144 3.23 -10.83 6.51
N VAL A 145 2.83 -11.92 5.88
CA VAL A 145 1.57 -12.61 6.16
C VAL A 145 1.89 -14.09 6.29
N VAL A 146 1.44 -14.70 7.39
CA VAL A 146 1.49 -16.15 7.56
C VAL A 146 0.11 -16.68 7.24
N PHE A 147 0.05 -17.61 6.29
CA PHE A 147 -1.17 -18.28 5.88
C PHE A 147 -1.22 -19.71 6.43
N GLN A 148 -2.40 -20.17 6.80
CA GLN A 148 -2.65 -21.59 6.95
C GLN A 148 -2.78 -22.19 5.55
N SER A 149 -1.99 -23.23 5.25
CA SER A 149 -2.15 -24.03 4.04
C SER A 149 -2.56 -25.46 4.41
N TYR A 150 -3.14 -26.16 3.44
CA TYR A 150 -3.57 -27.55 3.57
C TYR A 150 -3.06 -28.37 2.39
N SER A 151 -2.53 -29.53 2.71
CA SER A 151 -2.26 -30.63 1.78
C SER A 151 -2.93 -31.90 2.34
N PRO A 152 -3.07 -32.98 1.56
CA PRO A 152 -3.70 -34.21 2.03
C PRO A 152 -3.07 -34.79 3.31
N ASN A 153 -1.79 -34.49 3.57
CA ASN A 153 -1.01 -35.09 4.66
C ASN A 153 -0.56 -34.08 5.73
N ALA A 154 -0.77 -32.78 5.52
CA ALA A 154 -0.27 -31.75 6.42
C ALA A 154 -1.09 -30.47 6.37
N ALA A 155 -1.01 -29.68 7.45
CA ALA A 155 -1.56 -28.34 7.51
C ALA A 155 -0.45 -27.34 7.88
N PRO A 156 0.56 -27.13 7.01
CA PRO A 156 1.66 -26.25 7.34
C PRO A 156 1.22 -24.78 7.34
N ARG A 157 2.03 -23.92 7.95
CA ARG A 157 1.91 -22.48 7.79
C ARG A 157 2.90 -22.02 6.75
N GLU A 158 2.44 -21.20 5.81
CA GLU A 158 3.26 -20.62 4.76
C GLU A 158 3.52 -19.13 5.07
N PRO A 159 4.77 -18.75 5.35
CA PRO A 159 5.14 -17.35 5.52
C PRO A 159 5.38 -16.70 4.14
N ILE A 160 4.65 -15.64 3.84
CA ILE A 160 4.81 -14.88 2.59
C ILE A 160 5.15 -13.44 2.92
N ALA A 161 6.29 -12.99 2.39
CA ALA A 161 6.75 -11.62 2.49
C ALA A 161 6.32 -10.82 1.25
N PHE A 162 6.01 -9.56 1.46
CA PHE A 162 5.62 -8.60 0.44
C PHE A 162 6.45 -7.33 0.55
N ARG A 163 6.63 -6.67 -0.59
CA ARG A 163 7.11 -5.29 -0.68
C ARG A 163 5.95 -4.39 -1.04
N TRP A 164 5.84 -3.29 -0.30
CA TRP A 164 4.90 -2.22 -0.59
C TRP A 164 5.64 -0.89 -0.78
N ASP A 165 5.47 -0.28 -1.95
CA ASP A 165 5.93 1.07 -2.21
C ASP A 165 4.80 2.07 -1.95
N VAL A 166 4.95 2.90 -0.91
CA VAL A 166 3.91 3.82 -0.44
C VAL A 166 3.57 4.91 -1.47
N ALA A 167 4.53 5.30 -2.31
CA ALA A 167 4.34 6.38 -3.28
C ALA A 167 3.50 5.89 -4.47
N THR A 168 3.88 4.74 -5.02
CA THR A 168 3.27 4.17 -6.23
C THR A 168 2.09 3.25 -5.93
N ASN A 169 1.90 2.84 -4.67
CA ASN A 169 1.03 1.74 -4.25
C ASN A 169 1.38 0.40 -4.92
N ALA A 170 2.63 0.22 -5.37
CA ALA A 170 3.07 -1.06 -5.90
C ALA A 170 3.16 -2.06 -4.75
N PHE A 171 2.43 -3.17 -4.87
CA PHE A 171 2.41 -4.24 -3.88
C PHE A 171 2.68 -5.56 -4.58
N ALA A 172 3.70 -6.29 -4.13
CA ALA A 172 4.13 -7.54 -4.75
C ALA A 172 4.76 -8.48 -3.74
N ILE A 173 4.70 -9.78 -4.02
CA ILE A 173 5.44 -10.79 -3.25
C ILE A 173 6.95 -10.52 -3.36
N ASP A 174 7.65 -10.61 -2.24
CA ASP A 174 9.09 -10.70 -2.17
C ASP A 174 9.49 -12.17 -2.14
N ALA A 175 9.74 -12.75 -3.32
CA ALA A 175 9.98 -14.19 -3.44
C ALA A 175 11.20 -14.65 -2.62
N ALA A 176 12.30 -13.90 -2.69
CA ALA A 176 13.53 -14.24 -1.98
C ALA A 176 13.34 -14.23 -0.45
N ARG A 177 12.63 -13.21 0.08
CA ARG A 177 12.32 -13.17 1.52
C ARG A 177 11.28 -14.20 1.94
N SER A 178 10.30 -14.50 1.08
CA SER A 178 9.32 -15.56 1.34
C SER A 178 10.01 -16.92 1.44
N GLU A 179 10.88 -17.24 0.48
CA GLU A 179 11.70 -18.45 0.48
C GLU A 179 12.60 -18.53 1.71
N THR A 180 13.31 -17.44 2.04
CA THR A 180 14.17 -17.39 3.25
C THR A 180 13.37 -17.67 4.52
N ALA A 181 12.18 -17.06 4.67
CA ALA A 181 11.33 -17.28 5.83
C ALA A 181 10.77 -18.72 5.87
N SER A 182 10.41 -19.28 4.72
CA SER A 182 9.90 -20.65 4.59
C SER A 182 10.98 -21.69 4.92
N LEU A 183 12.20 -21.54 4.39
CA LEU A 183 13.35 -22.39 4.70
C LEU A 183 13.79 -22.29 6.17
N ALA A 184 13.62 -21.13 6.79
CA ALA A 184 13.85 -20.94 8.22
C ALA A 184 12.72 -21.54 9.10
N GLY A 185 11.66 -22.08 8.50
CA GLY A 185 10.52 -22.66 9.20
C GLY A 185 9.65 -21.63 9.93
N ALA A 186 9.60 -20.38 9.47
CA ALA A 186 8.87 -19.32 10.16
C ALA A 186 7.36 -19.62 10.27
N GLN A 187 6.81 -19.59 11.48
CA GLN A 187 5.40 -19.90 11.78
C GLN A 187 4.62 -18.68 12.28
N SER A 188 5.29 -17.53 12.45
CA SER A 188 4.75 -16.28 12.96
C SER A 188 5.50 -15.07 12.37
N ILE A 189 4.94 -13.87 12.49
CA ILE A 189 5.61 -12.62 12.09
C ILE A 189 6.92 -12.41 12.87
N ALA A 190 6.95 -12.79 14.15
CA ALA A 190 8.16 -12.71 14.94
C ALA A 190 9.27 -13.62 14.38
N ASP A 191 8.92 -14.82 13.91
CA ASP A 191 9.86 -15.74 13.27
C ASP A 191 10.34 -15.19 11.93
N MET A 192 9.43 -14.65 11.12
CA MET A 192 9.78 -14.01 9.85
C MET A 192 10.77 -12.86 10.05
N ARG A 193 10.56 -12.01 11.06
CA ARG A 193 11.53 -10.96 11.41
C ARG A 193 12.87 -11.58 11.80
N ARG A 194 12.91 -12.59 12.66
CA ARG A 194 14.19 -13.24 13.03
C ARG A 194 14.92 -13.87 11.85
N ALA A 195 14.20 -14.40 10.87
CA ALA A 195 14.78 -15.04 9.68
C ALA A 195 15.33 -14.05 8.64
N LEU A 196 14.88 -12.80 8.67
CA LEU A 196 15.15 -11.80 7.61
C LEU A 196 16.08 -10.67 8.07
N HIS A 197 16.64 -10.78 9.27
CA HIS A 197 17.52 -9.81 9.91
C HIS A 197 18.95 -10.37 10.02
#